data_AF-A0A6P0IPY6-F1
#
_entry.id   AF-A0A6P0IPY6-F1
#
_cell.length_a   1.000
_cell.length_b   1.000
_cell.length_c   1.000
_cell.angle_alpha   90.00
_cell.angle_beta   90.00
_cell.angle_gamma   90.00
#
_symmetry.space_group_name_H-M   'P 1'
#
loop_
_entity.id
_entity.type
_entity.pdbx_description
1 polymer ?
#
loop_
_entity_poly.entity_id
_entity_poly.type
_entity_poly.pdbx_seq_one_letter_code
_entity_poly.pdbx_strand_id
1 'polypeptide(L)' 'SGGLVQSRLVHLGLVYPYEQYKSDCPSWDIVKRGEEYAIALISQQL' A
#
# COMPACT_ATOMS: atom_id res chain seq x y z
N SER A 1 -3.73 18.88 -4.10
CA SER A 1 -4.07 17.45 -3.99
C SER A 1 -3.24 16.84 -2.87
N GLY A 2 -3.86 16.56 -1.71
CA GLY A 2 -3.17 15.93 -0.58
C GLY A 2 -3.15 14.42 -0.76
N GLY A 3 -2.02 13.86 -1.18
CA GLY A 3 -1.85 12.40 -1.24
C GLY A 3 -1.77 11.81 0.16
N LEU A 4 -2.40 10.66 0.38
CA LEU A 4 -2.34 9.95 1.66
C LEU A 4 -0.91 9.47 1.92
N VAL A 5 -0.30 9.93 3.02
CA VAL A 5 1.05 9.51 3.46
C VAL A 5 1.14 7.98 3.51
N GLN A 6 0.08 7.32 3.97
CA GLN A 6 -0.02 5.87 4.04
C GLN A 6 0.14 5.18 2.67
N SER A 7 -0.44 5.72 1.60
CA SER A 7 -0.29 5.17 0.24
C SER A 7 1.16 5.24 -0.22
N ARG A 8 1.87 6.33 0.10
CA ARG A 8 3.30 6.47 -0.23
C ARG A 8 4.17 5.47 0.54
N LEU A 9 3.89 5.28 1.83
CA LEU A 9 4.65 4.34 2.66
C LEU A 9 4.44 2.88 2.20
N VAL A 10 3.22 2.51 1.82
CA VAL A 10 2.95 1.16 1.29
C VAL A 10 3.66 0.95 -0.05
N HIS A 11 3.63 1.95 -0.93
CA HIS A 11 4.31 1.87 -2.24
C HIS A 11 5.84 1.71 -2.12
N LEU A 12 6.44 2.19 -1.02
CA LEU A 12 7.85 1.99 -0.69
C LEU A 12 8.12 0.68 0.06
N GLY A 13 7.09 -0.13 0.34
CA GLY A 13 7.21 -1.37 1.12
C GLY A 13 7.52 -1.14 2.61
N LEU A 14 7.32 0.08 3.14
CA LEU A 14 7.65 0.41 4.53
C LEU A 14 6.55 0.02 5.52
N VAL A 15 5.32 -0.09 5.05
CA VAL A 15 4.15 -0.52 5.84
C VAL A 15 3.25 -1.37 4.95
N TYR A 16 2.42 -2.22 5.55
CA TYR A 16 1.51 -3.12 4.83
C TYR A 16 0.06 -2.90 5.28
N PRO A 17 -0.92 -2.92 4.34
CA PRO A 17 -2.33 -2.93 4.71
C PRO A 17 -2.67 -4.21 5.48
N TYR A 18 -3.45 -4.06 6.55
CA TYR A 18 -3.87 -5.19 7.37
C TYR A 18 -5.38 -5.42 7.26
N GLU A 19 -5.79 -6.59 6.78
CA GLU A 19 -7.18 -6.91 6.36
C GLU A 19 -8.22 -6.61 7.45
N GLN A 20 -7.86 -6.77 8.72
CA GLN A 20 -8.78 -6.49 9.83
C GLN A 20 -9.26 -5.03 9.90
N TYR A 21 -8.52 -4.09 9.29
CA TYR A 21 -8.87 -2.66 9.25
C TYR A 21 -9.49 -2.21 7.93
N LYS A 22 -9.85 -3.16 7.05
CA LYS A 22 -10.43 -2.87 5.74
C LYS A 22 -11.69 -1.99 5.82
N SER A 23 -12.57 -2.27 6.77
CA SER A 23 -13.81 -1.50 6.97
C SER A 23 -13.54 -0.04 7.37
N ASP A 24 -12.44 0.21 8.08
CA ASP A 24 -12.11 1.51 8.67
C ASP A 24 -11.22 2.36 7.76
N CYS A 25 -10.87 1.82 6.58
CA CYS A 25 -10.00 2.46 5.61
C CYS A 25 -10.76 2.85 4.34
N PRO A 26 -11.27 4.09 4.21
CA PRO A 26 -11.96 4.55 3.01
C PRO A 26 -11.11 4.50 1.73
N SER A 27 -9.80 4.39 1.87
CA SER A 27 -8.83 4.32 0.77
C SER A 27 -8.18 2.95 0.64
N TRP A 28 -8.82 1.91 1.16
CA TRP A 28 -8.33 0.54 1.15
C TRP A 28 -7.80 0.09 -0.21
N ASP A 29 -8.58 0.31 -1.29
CA ASP A 29 -8.20 -0.10 -2.64
C ASP A 29 -6.98 0.63 -3.20
N ILE A 30 -6.72 1.87 -2.74
CA ILE A 30 -5.51 2.61 -3.12
C ILE A 30 -4.30 2.03 -2.38
N VAL A 31 -4.48 1.70 -1.10
CA VAL A 31 -3.45 1.14 -0.24
C VAL A 31 -3.07 -0.27 -0.72
N LYS A 32 -4.04 -1.16 -1.01
CA LYS A 32 -3.77 -2.52 -1.53
C LYS A 32 -3.06 -2.51 -2.89
N ARG A 33 -3.44 -1.63 -3.81
CA ARG A 33 -2.70 -1.47 -5.08
C ARG A 33 -1.27 -1.00 -4.87
N GLY A 34 -1.04 -0.14 -3.87
CA GLY A 34 0.32 0.25 -3.47
C GLY A 34 1.16 -0.93 -3.02
N GLU A 35 0.57 -1.88 -2.28
CA GLU A 35 1.24 -3.08 -1.77
C GLU A 35 1.61 -4.02 -2.91
N GLU A 36 0.66 -4.30 -3.81
CA GLU A 36 0.89 -5.15 -4.99
C GLU A 36 2.04 -4.61 -5.85
N TYR A 37 2.08 -3.29 -6.06
CA TYR A 37 3.16 -2.63 -6.78
C TYR A 37 4.52 -2.79 -6.07
N ALA A 38 4.57 -2.58 -4.75
CA ALA A 38 5.80 -2.73 -3.98
C ALA A 38 6.34 -4.17 -4.04
N ILE A 39 5.46 -5.17 -3.91
CA ILE A 39 5.83 -6.59 -4.03
C ILE A 39 6.37 -6.91 -5.43
N ALA A 40 5.72 -6.39 -6.48
CA ALA A 40 6.15 -6.61 -7.86
C ALA A 40 7.52 -5.96 -8.16
N LEU A 41 7.83 -4.80 -7.57
CA LEU A 41 9.15 -4.17 -7.69
C LEU A 41 10.25 -4.99 -7.01
N ILE A 42 10.02 -5.41 -5.76
CA ILE A 42 10.98 -6.22 -5.00
C ILE A 42 11.27 -7.53 -5.73
N SER A 43 10.24 -8.17 -6.28
CA SER A 43 10.37 -9.45 -7.00
C SER A 43 11.16 -9.36 -8.32
N GLN A 44 11.32 -8.17 -8.89
CA GLN A 44 12.12 -7.96 -10.11
C GLN A 44 13.59 -7.65 -9.83
N GLN A 45 13.95 -7.40 -8.56
CA GLN A 45 15.31 -7.06 -8.14
C GLN A 45 16.04 -8.23 -7.44
N LEU A 46 15.37 -9.36 -7.26
CA LEU A 46 15.91 -10.62 -6.72
C LEU A 46 16.08 -11.66 -7.82
#